data_AF-A0A357R5F6-F1
#
_entry.id   AF-A0A357R5F6-F1
#
_cell.length_a   1.000
_cell.length_b   1.000
_cell.length_c   1.000
_cell.angle_alpha   90.00
_cell.angle_beta   90.00
_cell.angle_gamma   90.00
#
_symmetry.space_group_name_H-M   'P 1'
#
loop_
_entity.id
_entity.type
_entity.pdbx_description
1 polymer ?
#
loop_
_entity_poly.entity_id
_entity_poly.type
_entity_poly.pdbx_seq_one_letter_code
_entity_poly.pdbx_strand_id
1 'polypeptide(L)' 'MPKIAVVTDSTADIGHDLAREKHISVVPLNLHFA' A
#
# COMPACT_ATOMS: atom_id res chain seq x y z
N MET A 1 14.30 -4.90 19.33
CA MET A 1 13.27 -3.89 18.99
C MET A 1 12.18 -4.57 18.18
N PRO A 2 10.89 -4.36 18.48
CA PRO A 2 9.80 -4.89 17.67
C PRO A 2 9.78 -4.24 16.28
N LYS A 3 9.46 -5.01 15.25
CA LYS A 3 9.29 -4.50 13.88
C LYS A 3 7.85 -4.00 13.72
N ILE A 4 7.68 -2.72 13.41
CA ILE A 4 6.37 -2.13 13.14
C ILE A 4 6.10 -2.22 11.64
N ALA A 5 4.93 -2.73 11.25
CA ALA A 5 4.51 -2.79 9.85
C ALA A 5 3.80 -1.48 9.45
N VAL A 6 3.98 -1.06 8.19
CA VAL A 6 3.27 0.06 7.59
C VAL A 6 2.32 -0.47 6.52
N VAL A 7 1.05 -0.07 6.62
CA VAL A 7 -0.02 -0.49 5.72
C VAL A 7 -0.80 0.75 5.27
N THR A 8 -1.15 0.81 4.00
CA THR A 8 -1.98 1.86 3.38
C THR A 8 -2.94 1.24 2.35
N ASP A 9 -3.82 2.03 1.75
CA ASP A 9 -4.68 1.59 0.64
C ASP A 9 -4.22 2.12 -0.72
N SER A 10 -4.86 1.66 -1.79
CA SER A 10 -4.52 2.01 -3.18
C SER A 10 -4.81 3.46 -3.55
N THR A 11 -5.46 4.27 -2.70
CA THR A 11 -5.64 5.72 -2.94
C THR A 11 -4.48 6.57 -2.46
N ALA A 12 -3.52 5.99 -1.73
CA ALA A 12 -2.30 6.68 -1.32
C ALA A 12 -1.34 7.00 -2.48
N ASP A 13 -1.60 6.46 -3.68
CA ASP A 13 -0.86 6.72 -4.93
C ASP A 13 0.67 6.55 -4.79
N ILE A 14 1.07 5.57 -3.97
CA ILE A 14 2.48 5.25 -3.74
C ILE A 14 3.05 4.46 -4.91
N GLY A 15 4.22 4.87 -5.40
CA GLY A 15 4.95 4.14 -6.45
C GLY A 15 5.30 2.70 -6.02
N HIS A 16 5.13 1.75 -6.93
CA HIS A 16 5.39 0.33 -6.68
C HIS A 16 6.81 0.03 -6.18
N ASP A 17 7.82 0.68 -6.75
CA ASP A 17 9.22 0.47 -6.35
C ASP A 17 9.48 0.96 -4.92
N LEU A 18 8.91 2.11 -4.54
CA LEU A 18 9.03 2.66 -3.19
C LEU A 18 8.32 1.77 -2.15
N ALA A 19 7.10 1.31 -2.47
CA ALA A 19 6.35 0.41 -1.59
C ALA A 19 7.12 -0.90 -1.33
N ARG A 20 7.75 -1.46 -2.37
CA ARG A 20 8.59 -2.66 -2.27
C ARG A 20 9.86 -2.39 -1.45
N GLU A 21 10.58 -1.30 -1.74
CA GLU A 21 11.82 -0.93 -1.04
C GLU A 21 11.59 -0.71 0.46
N LYS A 22 10.45 -0.09 0.84
CA LYS A 22 10.13 0.24 2.23
C LYS A 22 9.28 -0.79 2.95
N HIS A 23 8.97 -1.92 2.32
CA HIS A 23 8.09 -2.96 2.87
C HIS A 23 6.70 -2.43 3.30
N ILE A 24 6.13 -1.53 2.50
CA ILE A 24 4.78 -0.99 2.72
C ILE A 24 3.76 -1.91 2.05
N SER A 25 2.77 -2.39 2.80
CA SER A 25 1.66 -3.16 2.24
C SER A 25 0.57 -2.22 1.74
N VAL A 26 0.15 -2.40 0.48
CA VAL A 26 -0.92 -1.60 -0.15
C VAL A 26 -2.16 -2.47 -0.33
N VAL A 27 -3.28 -2.08 0.27
CA VAL A 27 -4.57 -2.76 0.17
C VAL A 27 -5.34 -2.24 -1.04
N PRO A 28 -5.77 -3.10 -1.98
CA PRO A 28 -6.50 -2.66 -3.16
C PRO A 28 -7.96 -2.28 -2.83
N LEU A 29 -8.39 -1.14 -3.34
CA LEU A 29 -9.81 -0.79 -3.48
C LEU A 29 -10.36 -1.35 -4.80
N ASN A 30 -11.69 -1.51 -4.87
CA ASN A 30 -12.39 -2.00 -6.06
C ASN A 30 -13.27 -0.89 -6.64
N LEU A 31 -13.50 -0.95 -7.96
CA LEU A 31 -14.42 -0.07 -8.66
C LEU A 31 -15.68 -0.84 -9.08
N HIS A 32 -16.83 -0.20 -8.94
CA HIS A 32 -18.10 -0.67 -9.50
C HIS A 32 -18.51 0.25 -10.64
N PHE A 33 -18.82 -0.33 -11.80
CA PHE A 33 -19.31 0.38 -12.97
C PHE A 33 -20.83 0.23 -13.06
N ALA A 34 -21.53 1.34 -13.31
CA ALA A 34 -22.99 1.42 -13.42
C ALA A 34 -23.49 1.15 -14.85
#